data_AF-A0A7J2PSD7-F1
#
_entry.id   AF-A0A7J2PSD7-F1
#
_cell.length_a   1.000
_cell.length_b   1.000
_cell.length_c   1.000
_cell.angle_alpha   90.00
_cell.angle_beta   90.00
_cell.angle_gamma   90.00
#
_symmetry.space_group_name_H-M   'P 1'
#
loop_
_entity.id
_entity.type
_entity.pdbx_description
1 polymer ?
#
loop_
_entity_poly.entity_id
_entity_poly.type
_entity_poly.pdbx_seq_one_letter_code
_entity_poly.pdbx_strand_id
1 'polypeptide(L)'
;MGVIISFINLKGGVGKTTCCANVAGELARENRKVLVIDADPQANLSTLLMGPRRYEEKFPPNNTAEDSYKDTIYQIFLDAMEENEENKKFNLDTAIIKSVVLDFQS
;
A
#
# COMPACT_ATOMS: atom_id res chain seq x y z
N MET A 1 8.71 -8.42 -18.35
CA MET A 1 7.24 -8.36 -18.24
C MET A 1 6.86 -8.84 -16.85
N GLY A 2 5.97 -8.14 -16.14
CA GLY A 2 5.52 -8.54 -14.79
C GLY A 2 4.26 -9.39 -14.86
N VAL A 3 4.03 -10.22 -13.84
CA VAL A 3 2.76 -10.95 -13.65
C VAL A 3 1.88 -10.13 -12.70
N ILE A 4 0.62 -9.93 -13.07
CA ILE A 4 -0.36 -9.21 -12.23
C ILE A 4 -1.34 -10.23 -11.63
N ILE A 5 -1.48 -10.21 -10.31
CA ILE A 5 -2.40 -11.08 -9.55
C ILE A 5 -3.30 -10.18 -8.71
N SER A 6 -4.62 -10.32 -8.84
CA SER A 6 -5.61 -9.51 -8.11
C SER A 6 -6.43 -10.38 -7.16
N PHE A 7 -6.51 -9.95 -5.90
CA PHE A 7 -7.30 -10.61 -4.85
C PHE A 7 -8.60 -9.84 -4.61
N ILE A 8 -9.68 -10.23 -5.31
CA ILE A 8 -10.96 -9.50 -5.32
C ILE A 8 -12.09 -10.40 -4.83
N ASN A 9 -12.94 -9.89 -3.93
CA ASN A 9 -14.16 -10.53 -3.44
C ASN A 9 -15.04 -9.47 -2.77
N LEU A 10 -16.32 -9.46 -3.12
CA LEU A 10 -17.35 -8.52 -2.61
C LEU A 10 -17.69 -8.76 -1.13
N LYS A 11 -17.38 -9.94 -0.57
CA LYS A 11 -17.61 -10.27 0.84
C LYS A 11 -16.40 -9.91 1.72
N GLY A 12 -16.65 -9.22 2.83
CA GLY A 12 -15.66 -8.97 3.88
C GLY A 12 -15.28 -10.25 4.65
N GLY A 13 -14.09 -10.27 5.25
CA GLY A 13 -13.68 -11.37 6.15
C GLY A 13 -13.35 -12.72 5.48
N VAL A 14 -13.17 -12.75 4.15
CA VAL A 14 -12.88 -13.99 3.38
C VAL A 14 -11.39 -14.25 3.15
N GLY A 15 -10.51 -13.57 3.90
CA GLY A 15 -9.06 -13.82 3.86
C GLY A 15 -8.29 -13.18 2.70
N LYS A 16 -8.89 -12.29 1.89
CA LYS A 16 -8.21 -11.66 0.73
C LYS A 16 -6.86 -11.04 1.07
N THR A 17 -6.85 -10.15 2.06
CA THR A 17 -5.66 -9.43 2.53
C THR A 17 -4.59 -10.41 3.00
N THR A 18 -4.99 -11.41 3.79
CA THR A 18 -4.11 -12.47 4.30
C THR A 18 -3.50 -13.29 3.17
N CYS A 19 -4.32 -13.73 2.19
CA CYS A 19 -3.82 -14.47 1.03
C CYS A 19 -2.88 -13.63 0.17
N CYS A 20 -3.22 -12.37 -0.08
CA CYS A 20 -2.38 -11.44 -0.83
C CYS A 20 -1.02 -11.26 -0.16
N ALA A 21 -1.00 -11.02 1.15
CA ALA A 21 0.20 -10.86 1.95
C ALA A 21 1.08 -12.12 1.91
N ASN A 22 0.50 -13.31 2.12
CA ASN A 22 1.24 -14.58 2.08
C ASN A 22 1.84 -14.86 0.70
N VAL A 23 1.05 -14.71 -0.37
CA VAL A 23 1.55 -14.92 -1.75
C VAL A 23 2.67 -13.93 -2.08
N ALA A 24 2.51 -12.66 -1.72
CA ALA A 24 3.55 -11.65 -1.91
C ALA A 24 4.83 -11.97 -1.12
N GLY A 25 4.68 -12.42 0.13
CA GLY A 25 5.79 -12.82 0.99
C GLY A 25 6.55 -14.00 0.45
N GLU A 26 5.87 -15.06 0.02
CA GLU A 26 6.52 -16.25 -0.53
C GLU A 26 7.26 -15.94 -1.84
N LEU A 27 6.64 -15.18 -2.74
CA LEU A 27 7.31 -14.71 -3.96
C LEU A 27 8.57 -13.88 -3.65
N ALA A 28 8.51 -13.01 -2.63
CA ALA A 28 9.67 -12.25 -2.19
C ALA A 28 10.78 -13.15 -1.60
N ARG A 29 10.41 -14.20 -0.83
CA ARG A 29 11.34 -15.22 -0.30
C ARG A 29 12.02 -16.01 -1.42
N GLU A 30 11.34 -16.22 -2.54
CA GLU A 30 11.92 -16.78 -3.77
C GLU A 30 12.77 -15.77 -4.58
N ASN A 31 13.17 -14.64 -3.98
CA ASN A 31 13.94 -13.57 -4.61
C ASN A 31 13.25 -12.90 -5.81
N ARG A 32 11.91 -12.95 -5.89
CA ARG A 32 11.17 -12.17 -6.88
C ARG A 32 11.04 -10.71 -6.43
N LYS A 33 11.07 -9.79 -7.39
CA LYS A 33 10.68 -8.40 -7.16
C LYS A 33 9.16 -8.32 -7.10
N VAL A 34 8.63 -8.02 -5.92
CA VAL A 34 7.19 -7.96 -5.66
C VAL A 34 6.80 -6.51 -5.34
N LEU A 35 5.75 -6.02 -6.01
CA LEU A 35 5.07 -4.78 -5.67
C LEU A 35 3.66 -5.14 -5.22
N VAL A 36 3.30 -4.71 -4.01
CA VAL A 36 1.93 -4.85 -3.48
C VAL A 36 1.25 -3.50 -3.59
N ILE A 37 0.01 -3.51 -4.09
CA ILE A 37 -0.84 -2.32 -4.23
C ILE A 37 -2.07 -2.55 -3.38
N ASP A 38 -2.26 -1.71 -2.36
CA ASP A 38 -3.42 -1.75 -1.48
C ASP A 38 -4.45 -0.70 -1.95
N ALA A 39 -5.52 -1.17 -2.56
CA ALA A 39 -6.62 -0.33 -3.04
C ALA A 39 -7.86 -0.42 -2.14
N ASP A 40 -7.74 -1.04 -0.95
CA ASP A 40 -8.80 -1.08 0.05
C ASP A 40 -8.74 0.19 0.92
N PRO A 41 -9.81 0.99 1.02
CA PRO A 41 -9.84 2.18 1.88
C PRO A 41 -9.53 1.91 3.36
N GLN A 42 -9.69 0.66 3.83
CA GLN A 42 -9.36 0.27 5.20
C GLN A 42 -7.86 0.10 5.45
N ALA A 43 -7.02 0.10 4.39
CA ALA A 43 -5.56 0.00 4.47
C ALA A 43 -5.03 -1.22 5.25
N ASN A 44 -5.83 -2.28 5.37
CA ASN A 44 -5.48 -3.47 6.17
C ASN A 44 -4.18 -4.14 5.69
N LEU A 45 -3.94 -4.17 4.37
CA LEU A 45 -2.73 -4.78 3.81
C LEU A 45 -1.51 -3.91 4.10
N SER A 46 -1.66 -2.60 3.96
CA SER A 46 -0.61 -1.62 4.26
C SER A 46 -0.18 -1.70 5.73
N THR A 47 -1.12 -1.69 6.67
CA THR A 47 -0.83 -1.83 8.10
C THR A 47 -0.17 -3.17 8.43
N LEU A 48 -0.64 -4.27 7.83
CA LEU A 48 -0.07 -5.60 8.02
C LEU A 48 1.39 -5.68 7.56
N LEU A 49 1.72 -5.11 6.40
CA LEU A 49 3.07 -5.18 5.82
C LEU A 49 4.05 -4.18 6.46
N MET A 50 3.56 -3.00 6.85
CA MET A 50 4.40 -1.97 7.48
C MET A 50 4.62 -2.24 8.97
N GLY A 51 3.67 -2.91 9.63
CA GLY A 51 3.55 -2.96 11.07
C GLY A 51 2.92 -1.66 11.63
N PRO A 52 2.27 -1.72 12.80
CA PRO A 52 1.49 -0.61 13.35
C PRO A 52 2.35 0.64 13.58
N ARG A 53 3.56 0.47 14.11
CA ARG A 53 4.48 1.58 14.40
C ARG A 53 4.88 2.36 13.14
N ARG A 54 5.36 1.67 12.10
CA ARG A 54 5.80 2.33 10.85
C ARG A 54 4.62 2.93 10.10
N TYR A 55 3.43 2.33 10.23
CA TYR A 55 2.20 2.88 9.69
C TYR A 55 1.84 4.20 10.37
N GLU A 56 1.80 4.24 11.70
CA GLU A 56 1.50 5.46 12.48
C GLU A 56 2.55 6.57 12.27
N GLU A 57 3.83 6.22 12.16
CA GLU A 57 4.91 7.17 11.85
C GLU A 57 4.71 7.82 10.46
N LYS A 58 4.18 7.06 9.49
CA LYS A 58 3.91 7.56 8.13
C LYS A 58 2.56 8.29 8.03
N PHE A 59 1.54 7.79 8.71
CA PHE A 59 0.17 8.29 8.68
C PHE A 59 -0.29 8.66 10.09
N PRO A 60 0.26 9.74 10.68
CA PRO A 60 -0.08 10.14 12.04
C PRO A 60 -1.55 10.57 12.14
N PRO A 61 -2.24 10.30 13.25
CA PRO A 61 -3.68 10.55 13.40
C PRO A 61 -4.07 12.04 13.36
N ASN A 62 -3.10 12.94 13.58
CA ASN A 62 -3.33 14.40 13.62
C ASN A 62 -2.85 15.13 12.36
N ASN A 63 -2.67 14.42 11.24
CA ASN A 63 -2.24 15.06 10.00
C ASN A 63 -3.33 15.97 9.41
N THR A 64 -2.92 16.98 8.64
CA THR A 64 -3.85 17.70 7.78
C THR A 64 -4.44 16.72 6.75
N ALA A 65 -5.68 16.95 6.33
CA ALA A 65 -6.32 16.08 5.33
C ALA A 65 -5.48 15.98 4.05
N GLU A 66 -4.78 17.05 3.65
CA GLU A 66 -3.89 17.03 2.47
C GLU A 66 -2.63 16.18 2.69
N ASP A 67 -2.01 16.22 3.88
CA ASP A 67 -0.84 15.41 4.19
C ASP A 67 -1.17 13.91 4.33
N SER A 68 -2.40 13.57 4.73
CA SER A 68 -2.84 12.18 4.93
C SER A 68 -2.87 11.36 3.65
N TYR A 69 -3.13 11.99 2.49
CA TYR A 69 -3.35 11.25 1.24
C TYR A 69 -2.21 11.36 0.23
N LYS A 70 -1.24 12.27 0.41
CA LYS A 70 -0.21 12.58 -0.61
C LYS A 70 0.57 11.38 -1.15
N ASP A 71 0.74 10.34 -0.32
CA ASP A 71 1.48 9.12 -0.65
C ASP A 71 0.56 7.94 -1.06
N THR A 72 -0.71 8.20 -1.37
CA THR A 72 -1.72 7.17 -1.65
C THR A 72 -2.10 7.13 -3.13
N ILE A 73 -2.73 6.03 -3.55
CA ILE A 73 -3.33 5.91 -4.89
C ILE A 73 -4.36 7.03 -5.12
N TYR A 74 -5.06 7.48 -4.08
CA TYR A 74 -6.01 8.58 -4.18
C TYR A 74 -5.34 9.88 -4.65
N GLN A 75 -4.14 10.20 -4.16
CA GLN A 75 -3.40 11.38 -4.65
C GLN A 75 -2.98 11.23 -6.12
N ILE A 76 -2.64 10.02 -6.58
CA ILE A 76 -2.34 9.79 -8.00
C ILE A 76 -3.55 10.16 -8.86
N PHE A 77 -4.76 9.82 -8.42
CA PHE A 77 -5.98 10.20 -9.12
C PHE A 77 -6.23 11.72 -9.09
N LEU A 78 -5.99 12.38 -7.95
CA LEU A 78 -6.11 13.84 -7.85
C LEU A 78 -5.12 14.55 -8.78
N ASP A 79 -3.86 14.11 -8.80
CA ASP A 79 -2.81 14.67 -9.66
C ASP A 79 -3.08 14.42 -11.15
N ALA A 80 -3.78 13.33 -11.50
CA ALA A 80 -4.20 13.07 -12.87
C ALA A 80 -5.31 14.02 -13.35
N MET A 81 -6.05 14.63 -12.42
CA MET A 81 -7.08 15.63 -12.69
C MET A 81 -6.55 17.07 -12.57
N GLU A 82 -5.33 17.25 -12.10
CA GLU A 82 -4.68 18.55 -11.93
C GLU A 82 -3.97 18.99 -13.22
N GLU A 83 -4.36 20.15 -13.73
CA GLU A 83 -3.82 20.72 -14.97
C GLU A 83 -2.47 21.40 -14.73
N ASN A 84 -2.25 21.97 -13.54
CA ASN A 84 -0.99 22.62 -13.19
C ASN A 84 0.00 21.60 -12.60
N GLU A 85 1.08 21.28 -13.32
CA GLU A 85 2.10 20.35 -12.85
C GLU A 85 2.74 20.75 -11.51
N GLU A 86 2.83 22.05 -11.21
CA GLU A 86 3.40 22.56 -9.95
C GLU A 86 2.52 22.24 -8.73
N ASN A 87 1.23 21.94 -8.95
CA ASN A 87 0.27 21.62 -7.90
C ASN A 87 0.22 20.11 -7.59
N LYS A 88 0.85 19.25 -8.40
CA LYS A 88 0.86 17.80 -8.19
C LYS A 88 1.64 17.45 -6.93
N LYS A 89 1.06 16.59 -6.08
CA LYS A 89 1.60 16.32 -4.73
C LYS A 89 2.17 14.92 -4.55
N PHE A 90 1.82 13.97 -5.42
CA PHE A 90 2.26 12.58 -5.29
C PHE A 90 3.76 12.47 -5.50
N ASN A 91 4.43 11.82 -4.55
CA ASN A 91 5.85 11.51 -4.64
C ASN A 91 6.07 10.00 -4.57
N LEU A 92 6.60 9.43 -5.65
CA LEU A 92 6.81 7.99 -5.78
C LEU A 92 7.83 7.46 -4.75
N ASP A 93 8.87 8.24 -4.45
CA ASP A 93 9.95 7.82 -3.55
C ASP A 93 9.48 7.73 -2.10
N THR A 94 8.55 8.59 -1.69
CA THR A 94 7.93 8.55 -0.36
C THR A 94 6.78 7.55 -0.31
N ALA A 95 6.02 7.41 -1.39
CA ALA A 95 4.89 6.47 -1.49
C ALA A 95 5.33 5.00 -1.40
N ILE A 96 6.41 4.60 -2.07
CA ILE A 96 6.89 3.22 -2.07
C ILE A 96 7.60 2.89 -0.74
N ILE A 97 6.97 2.03 0.05
CA ILE A 97 7.58 1.49 1.27
C ILE A 97 8.40 0.25 0.96
N LYS A 98 9.71 0.36 1.18
CA LYS A 98 10.69 -0.72 0.97
C LYS A 98 10.95 -1.50 2.25
N SER A 99 11.41 -2.74 2.08
CA SER A 99 11.80 -3.64 3.17
C SER A 99 10.68 -3.81 4.20
N VAL A 100 9.46 -4.04 3.71
CA VAL A 100 8.34 -4.48 4.54
C VAL A 100 8.60 -5.90 5.01
N VAL A 101 8.26 -6.19 6.26
CA VAL A 101 8.52 -7.48 6.89
C VAL A 101 7.19 -8.18 7.11
N LEU A 102 7.08 -9.41 6.62
CA LEU A 102 6.01 -10.31 7.02
C LEU A 102 6.51 -11.16 8.17
N ASP A 103 6.16 -10.75 9.38
CA ASP A 103 6.47 -11.52 10.59
C ASP A 103 5.39 -12.60 10.76
N PHE A 104 5.61 -13.75 10.14
CA PHE A 104 4.76 -14.92 10.38
C PHE A 104 5.28 -15.63 11.63
N GLN A 105 4.52 -15.55 12.72
CA GLN A 105 4.70 -16.48 13.83
C GLN A 105 4.36 -17.88 13.32
N SER A 106 5.38 -18.70 13.10
CA SER A 106 5.26 -20.14 12.84
C SER A 106 4.98 -20.90 14.14
#